data_AF-A0A328U9R7-F1
#
_entry.id   AF-A0A328U9R7-F1
#
_cell.length_a   1.000
_cell.length_b   1.000
_cell.length_c   1.000
_cell.angle_alpha   90.00
_cell.angle_beta   90.00
_cell.angle_gamma   90.00
#
_symmetry.space_group_name_H-M   'P 1'
#
loop_
_entity.id
_entity.type
_entity.pdbx_description
1 polymer ?
#
loop_
_entity_poly.entity_id
_entity_poly.type
_entity_poly.pdbx_seq_one_letter_code
_entity_poly.pdbx_strand_id
1 'polypeptide(L)' 'MPAQWTADFVGKLHANRIKQNELASYMGLTPEYVCMVLAGKREPRNAEQNFRAALDELIHEKQQSHLPIK' A
#
# COMPACT_ATOMS: atom_id res chain seq x y z
N MET A 1 0.00 16.52 -11.67
CA MET A 1 1.11 16.19 -10.75
C MET A 1 0.63 15.04 -9.87
N PRO A 2 1.40 13.97 -9.67
CA PRO A 2 0.99 12.90 -8.76
C PRO A 2 0.78 13.47 -7.37
N ALA A 3 -0.20 12.95 -6.63
CA ALA A 3 -0.54 13.47 -5.32
C ALA A 3 0.67 13.31 -4.37
N GLN A 4 0.95 14.33 -3.56
CA GLN A 4 2.16 14.40 -2.71
C GLN A 4 2.34 13.15 -1.81
N TRP A 5 1.23 12.54 -1.40
CA TRP A 5 1.22 11.36 -0.54
C TRP A 5 1.74 10.08 -1.21
N THR A 6 1.70 10.01 -2.54
CA THR A 6 2.14 8.82 -3.30
C THR A 6 3.63 8.57 -3.12
N ALA A 7 4.44 9.62 -3.04
CA ALA A 7 5.88 9.50 -2.78
C ALA A 7 6.18 8.99 -1.36
N ASP A 8 5.50 9.53 -0.33
CA ASP A 8 5.59 9.04 1.06
C ASP A 8 5.14 7.57 1.16
N PHE A 9 4.05 7.24 0.47
CA PHE A 9 3.48 5.90 0.45
C PHE A 9 4.42 4.87 -0.18
N VAL A 10 4.97 5.18 -1.36
CA VAL A 10 5.95 4.33 -2.02
C VAL A 10 7.21 4.19 -1.15
N GLY A 11 7.69 5.28 -0.53
CA GLY A 11 8.78 5.22 0.45
C GLY A 11 8.54 4.22 1.57
N LYS A 12 7.33 4.21 2.15
CA LYS A 12 6.92 3.26 3.19
C LYS A 12 6.82 1.81 2.71
N LEU A 13 6.30 1.59 1.49
CA LEU A 13 6.29 0.27 0.86
C LEU A 13 7.72 -0.30 0.77
N HIS A 14 8.66 0.50 0.26
CA HIS A 14 10.06 0.10 0.14
C HIS A 14 10.72 -0.13 1.51
N ALA A 15 10.46 0.73 2.49
CA ALA A 15 11.00 0.58 3.85
C ALA A 15 10.58 -0.74 4.52
N ASN A 16 9.35 -1.18 4.28
CA ASN A 16 8.80 -2.42 4.85
C ASN A 16 8.96 -3.63 3.92
N ARG A 17 9.66 -3.50 2.78
CA ARG A 17 9.81 -4.53 1.74
C ARG A 17 8.48 -5.09 1.23
N ILE A 18 7.45 -4.25 1.17
CA ILE A 18 6.13 -4.61 0.67
C ILE A 18 6.05 -4.28 -0.82
N LYS A 19 5.62 -5.25 -1.62
CA LYS A 19 5.42 -5.05 -3.06
C LYS A 19 4.05 -4.45 -3.34
N GLN A 20 3.96 -3.60 -4.36
CA GLN A 20 2.67 -3.06 -4.83
C GLN A 20 1.68 -4.18 -5.21
N ASN A 21 2.17 -5.32 -5.73
CA ASN A 21 1.32 -6.46 -6.07
C ASN A 21 0.75 -7.18 -4.83
N GLU A 22 1.50 -7.20 -3.72
CA GLU A 22 1.00 -7.74 -2.45
C GLU A 22 -0.09 -6.85 -1.88
N LEU A 23 0.13 -5.53 -1.88
CA LEU A 23 -0.89 -4.56 -1.49
C LEU A 23 -2.14 -4.66 -2.37
N ALA A 24 -1.97 -4.75 -3.69
CA ALA A 24 -3.07 -4.91 -4.63
C ALA A 24 -3.90 -6.16 -4.30
N SER A 25 -3.21 -7.29 -4.08
CA SER A 25 -3.85 -8.56 -3.73
C SER A 25 -4.58 -8.48 -2.38
N TYR A 26 -3.99 -7.81 -1.39
CA TYR A 26 -4.59 -7.59 -0.08
C TYR A 26 -5.88 -6.76 -0.14
N MET A 27 -5.88 -5.70 -0.95
CA MET A 27 -7.05 -4.86 -1.18
C MET A 27 -8.09 -5.49 -2.13
N GLY A 28 -7.80 -6.62 -2.75
CA GLY A 28 -8.62 -7.19 -3.83
C GLY A 28 -8.65 -6.33 -5.10
N LEU A 29 -7.61 -5.52 -5.34
CA LEU A 29 -7.45 -4.64 -6.49
C LEU A 29 -6.44 -5.22 -7.49
N THR A 30 -6.46 -4.71 -8.73
CA THR A 30 -5.44 -5.06 -9.71
C THR A 30 -4.18 -4.20 -9.51
N PRO A 31 -2.99 -4.73 -9.78
CA PRO A 31 -1.75 -3.96 -9.73
C PRO A 31 -1.77 -2.76 -10.70
N GLU A 32 -2.46 -2.88 -11.83
CA GLU A 32 -2.69 -1.77 -12.77
C GLU A 32 -3.52 -0.65 -12.15
N TYR A 33 -4.55 -0.98 -11.37
CA TYR A 33 -5.37 0.00 -10.66
C TYR A 33 -4.54 0.75 -9.62
N VAL A 34 -3.76 0.04 -8.82
CA VAL A 34 -2.82 0.64 -7.85
C VAL A 34 -1.85 1.58 -8.55
N CYS A 35 -1.26 1.16 -9.66
CA CYS A 35 -0.38 2.01 -10.47
C CYS A 35 -1.10 3.26 -10.98
N MET A 36 -2.33 3.15 -11.46
CA MET A 36 -3.13 4.30 -11.90
C MET A 36 -3.42 5.29 -10.77
N VAL A 37 -3.68 4.80 -9.56
CA VAL A 37 -3.91 5.66 -8.39
C VAL A 37 -2.62 6.36 -7.97
N LEU A 38 -1.50 5.62 -7.90
CA LEU A 38 -0.19 6.18 -7.55
C LEU A 38 0.33 7.17 -8.61
N ALA A 39 0.00 6.95 -9.88
CA ALA A 39 0.31 7.89 -10.96
C ALA A 39 -0.57 9.16 -10.94
N GLY A 40 -1.59 9.22 -10.06
CA GLY A 40 -2.57 10.30 -10.03
C GLY A 40 -3.52 10.30 -11.23
N LYS A 41 -3.62 9.18 -11.97
CA LYS A 41 -4.60 9.01 -13.05
C LYS A 41 -5.99 8.67 -12.51
N ARG A 42 -6.06 8.13 -11.29
CA ARG A 42 -7.31 7.84 -10.58
C ARG A 42 -7.22 8.31 -9.14
N GLU A 43 -8.24 9.05 -8.71
CA GLU A 43 -8.34 9.57 -7.35
C GLU A 43 -9.69 9.15 -6.76
N PRO A 44 -9.84 7.89 -6.32
CA PRO A 44 -11.03 7.48 -5.62
C PRO A 44 -11.19 8.30 -4.33
N ARG A 45 -12.44 8.48 -3.87
CA ARG A 45 -12.69 9.14 -2.59
C ARG A 45 -11.94 8.40 -1.48
N ASN A 46 -11.21 9.15 -0.66
CA ASN A 46 -10.38 8.61 0.43
C ASN A 46 -9.28 7.64 -0.03
N ALA A 47 -8.75 7.79 -1.25
CA ALA A 47 -7.64 6.98 -1.75
C ALA A 47 -6.48 6.90 -0.75
N GLU A 48 -5.99 8.05 -0.29
CA GLU A 48 -4.88 8.10 0.65
C GLU A 48 -5.17 7.30 1.93
N GLN A 49 -6.34 7.51 2.54
CA GLN A 49 -6.69 6.84 3.78
C GLN A 49 -6.82 5.33 3.60
N ASN A 50 -7.47 4.88 2.52
CA ASN A 50 -7.65 3.46 2.24
C ASN A 50 -6.31 2.77 1.95
N PHE A 51 -5.43 3.42 1.18
CA PHE A 51 -4.08 2.93 0.89
C PHE A 51 -3.20 2.86 2.13
N ARG A 52 -3.19 3.92 2.94
CA ARG A 52 -2.45 3.94 4.19
C ARG A 52 -2.96 2.89 5.18
N ALA A 53 -4.28 2.73 5.33
CA ALA A 53 -4.87 1.74 6.23
C ALA A 53 -4.46 0.30 5.84
N ALA A 54 -4.66 -0.07 4.58
CA ALA A 54 -4.26 -1.39 4.11
C ALA A 54 -2.75 -1.65 4.19
N LEU A 55 -1.92 -0.61 3.97
CA LEU A 55 -0.49 -0.73 4.16
C LEU A 55 -0.14 -0.97 5.63
N ASP A 56 -0.75 -0.25 6.55
CA ASP A 56 -0.53 -0.40 7.99
C ASP A 56 -0.92 -1.80 8.46
N GLU A 57 -2.08 -2.31 8.02
CA GLU A 57 -2.51 -3.68 8.30
C GLU A 57 -1.54 -4.71 7.73
N LEU A 58 -1.10 -4.54 6.47
CA LEU A 58 -0.14 -5.48 5.86
C LEU A 58 1.22 -5.46 6.57
N ILE A 59 1.68 -4.29 7.02
CA ILE A 59 2.88 -4.14 7.84
C ILE A 59 2.69 -4.89 9.16
N HIS A 60 1.54 -4.71 9.81
CA HIS A 60 1.20 -5.36 11.06
C HIS A 60 1.20 -6.90 10.90
N GLU A 61 0.58 -7.42 9.84
CA GLU A 61 0.57 -8.86 9.53
C GLU A 61 1.99 -9.40 9.28
N LYS A 62 2.82 -8.68 8.53
CA LYS A 62 4.23 -9.07 8.29
C LYS A 62 5.05 -9.07 9.58
N GLN A 63 4.82 -8.10 10.46
CA GLN A 63 5.51 -8.02 11.75
C GLN A 63 5.04 -9.14 12.70
N GLN A 64 3.74 -9.42 12.78
CA GLN A 64 3.20 -10.51 13.59
C GLN A 64 3.64 -11.89 13.06
N SER A 65 3.67 -12.08 11.74
CA SER A 65 4.13 -13.33 11.12
C SER A 65 5.63 -13.58 11.34
N HIS A 66 6.40 -12.56 11.73
CA HIS A 66 7.82 -12.67 12.08
C HIS A 66 8.06 -12.95 13.57
N LEU A 67 7.04 -12.96 14.44
CA LEU A 67 7.25 -13.37 15.82
C LEU A 67 7.38 -14.90 15.91
N PRO A 68 8.52 -15.45 16.40
CA PRO A 68 8.59 -16.86 16.73
C PRO A 68 7.59 -17.15 17.85
N ILE A 69 6.84 -18.24 17.66
CA ILE A 69 5.93 -18.81 18.66
C ILE A 69 6.66 -18.88 20.01
N LYS A 70 6.05 -18.25 21.02
CA LYS A 70 6.50 -18.28 22.41
C LYS A 70 6.10 -19.57 23.09
#